data_AF-A0A7W8DJN4-F1
#
_entry.id   AF-A0A7W8DJN4-F1
#
_cell.length_a   1.000
_cell.length_b   1.000
_cell.length_c   1.000
_cell.angle_alpha   90.00
_cell.angle_beta   90.00
_cell.angle_gamma   90.00
#
_symmetry.space_group_name_H-M   'P 1'
#
loop_
_entity.id
_entity.type
_entity.pdbx_description
1 polymer ?
#
loop_
_entity_poly.entity_id
_entity_poly.type
_entity_poly.pdbx_seq_one_letter_code
_entity_poly.pdbx_strand_id
1 'polypeptide(L)'
;MHRFLSLYCALTFSAFAGDLQLTLPPVVYATPDVPISIYYDNIILTEKPEDYRFEFKCKLGASEDRRWTVTPSDKDVGDYPLAVTVKDVGGKVLEQAQTTLHISPRKSSSTKPLRVLIVGDSLTHASFYPNEIARLLALPGNPKATLLGTHKPGGAKPGVAHEGYGGWKWSDFLTKFAPETPGVAAGPLARKATSPFIFPSADGKKGDFDLLRYFKEYCDNQPPDVVTFLLGINDCFGADPNNPDAKINEVLDNADKLLAQFHKAAPNAKLAVGLTTPPNARQEGFTANYKDKYPRWGWKRIQHRIVQHMLKRLSGREKEGIFVVPTELNLDPVDGYPNNNGVHPNPTGYAQIGASFYSWMKSKL
;
A
#
# COMPACT_ATOMS: atom_id res chain seq x y z
N MET A 1 -20.71 -35.76 10.43
CA MET A 1 -19.43 -36.14 9.77
C MET A 1 -19.39 -35.56 8.36
N HIS A 2 -19.00 -34.30 8.14
CA HIS A 2 -18.65 -33.80 6.80
C HIS A 2 -17.40 -32.91 6.97
N ARG A 3 -16.23 -33.48 6.66
CA ARG A 3 -14.94 -32.77 6.70
C ARG A 3 -14.79 -32.00 5.39
N PHE A 4 -14.75 -30.67 5.48
CA PHE A 4 -14.23 -29.85 4.40
C PHE A 4 -12.71 -30.04 4.34
N LEU A 5 -12.21 -30.57 3.23
CA LEU A 5 -10.79 -30.60 2.91
C LEU A 5 -10.37 -29.17 2.52
N SER A 6 -9.67 -28.46 3.40
CA SER A 6 -8.93 -27.26 3.01
C SER A 6 -7.71 -27.69 2.21
N LEU A 7 -7.75 -27.46 0.90
CA LEU A 7 -6.58 -27.61 0.04
C LEU A 7 -5.63 -26.44 0.32
N TYR A 8 -4.62 -26.68 1.15
CA TYR A 8 -3.49 -25.75 1.31
C TYR A 8 -2.67 -25.78 0.02
N CYS A 9 -2.75 -24.72 -0.78
CA CYS A 9 -1.80 -24.50 -1.86
C CYS A 9 -0.47 -24.08 -1.24
N ALA A 10 0.46 -25.03 -1.11
CA ALA A 10 1.83 -24.73 -0.74
C ALA A 10 2.53 -24.11 -1.96
N LEU A 11 2.76 -22.79 -1.90
CA LEU A 11 3.63 -22.09 -2.84
C LEU A 11 5.08 -22.40 -2.48
N THR A 12 5.67 -23.39 -3.16
CA THR A 12 7.12 -23.57 -3.20
C THR A 12 7.66 -22.95 -4.49
N PHE A 13 8.33 -21.81 -4.38
CA PHE A 13 9.19 -21.31 -5.45
C PHE A 13 10.65 -21.47 -5.03
N SER A 14 11.34 -22.36 -5.73
CA SER A 14 12.80 -22.42 -5.74
C SER A 14 13.27 -21.35 -6.71
N ALA A 15 13.93 -20.30 -6.22
CA ALA A 15 14.42 -19.22 -7.07
C ALA A 15 15.76 -19.62 -7.69
N PHE A 16 15.73 -20.08 -8.94
CA PHE A 16 16.89 -20.02 -9.82
C PHE A 16 16.82 -18.72 -10.65
N ALA A 17 17.96 -18.08 -10.86
CA ALA A 17 18.07 -16.97 -11.81
C ALA A 17 17.73 -17.49 -13.22
N GLY A 18 16.58 -17.09 -13.77
CA GLY A 18 16.13 -17.50 -15.10
C GLY A 18 14.61 -17.58 -15.28
N ASP A 19 13.84 -17.80 -14.21
CA ASP A 19 12.39 -17.97 -14.31
C ASP A 19 11.61 -16.67 -14.07
N LEU A 20 10.54 -16.47 -14.86
CA LEU A 20 9.62 -15.35 -14.74
C LEU A 20 8.92 -15.42 -13.38
N GLN A 21 8.94 -14.33 -12.60
CA GLN A 21 8.35 -14.33 -11.26
C GLN A 21 7.01 -13.58 -11.28
N LEU A 22 5.91 -14.32 -11.19
CA LEU A 22 4.54 -13.80 -11.10
C LEU A 22 4.15 -13.57 -9.64
N THR A 23 3.63 -12.38 -9.33
CA THR A 23 3.05 -12.02 -8.03
C THR A 23 1.62 -11.58 -8.20
N LEU A 24 0.70 -12.27 -7.52
CA LEU A 24 -0.71 -11.91 -7.49
C LEU A 24 -1.27 -12.07 -6.06
N PRO A 25 -1.72 -10.98 -5.41
CA PRO A 25 -2.40 -11.03 -4.12
C PRO A 25 -3.68 -11.89 -4.17
N PRO A 26 -4.11 -12.48 -3.05
CA PRO A 26 -5.24 -13.42 -3.02
C PRO A 26 -6.60 -12.79 -3.34
N VAL A 27 -6.75 -11.49 -3.13
CA VAL A 27 -7.98 -10.73 -3.39
C VAL A 27 -7.64 -9.38 -4.00
N VAL A 28 -8.36 -8.99 -5.05
CA VAL A 28 -8.40 -7.65 -5.62
C VAL A 28 -9.74 -7.01 -5.26
N TYR A 29 -9.71 -5.88 -4.56
CA TYR A 29 -10.90 -5.21 -4.07
C TYR A 29 -11.39 -4.17 -5.07
N ALA A 30 -12.69 -4.13 -5.30
CA ALA A 30 -13.34 -3.19 -6.20
C ALA A 30 -14.67 -2.68 -5.61
N THR A 31 -15.15 -1.55 -6.11
CA THR A 31 -16.42 -0.93 -5.70
C THR A 31 -17.10 -0.34 -6.93
N PRO A 32 -18.44 -0.43 -7.06
CA PRO A 32 -19.13 0.13 -8.21
C PRO A 32 -18.79 1.59 -8.51
N ASP A 33 -18.61 1.89 -9.80
CA ASP A 33 -18.15 3.16 -10.40
C ASP A 33 -16.73 3.61 -10.01
N VAL A 34 -15.95 2.77 -9.33
CA VAL A 34 -14.53 3.02 -9.07
C VAL A 34 -13.69 2.12 -10.00
N PRO A 35 -12.96 2.70 -10.97
CA PRO A 35 -12.14 1.91 -11.88
C PRO A 35 -10.98 1.26 -11.12
N ILE A 36 -10.72 -0.02 -11.43
CA ILE A 36 -9.55 -0.75 -10.95
C ILE A 36 -8.87 -1.45 -12.12
N SER A 37 -7.56 -1.61 -12.02
CA SER A 37 -6.73 -2.24 -13.03
C SER A 37 -5.70 -3.17 -12.39
N ILE A 38 -5.23 -4.13 -13.19
CA ILE A 38 -4.06 -4.97 -12.90
C ILE A 38 -3.08 -4.75 -14.05
N TYR A 39 -2.04 -3.96 -13.80
CA TYR A 39 -1.02 -3.67 -14.79
C TYR A 39 -0.03 -4.83 -14.93
N TYR A 40 0.25 -5.22 -16.17
CA TYR A 40 1.08 -6.39 -16.49
C TYR A 40 2.50 -6.26 -15.94
N ASP A 41 3.11 -5.07 -16.06
CA ASP A 41 4.45 -4.76 -15.54
C ASP A 41 4.56 -4.90 -14.01
N ASN A 42 3.44 -4.77 -13.29
CA ASN A 42 3.39 -4.79 -11.83
C ASN A 42 3.28 -6.22 -11.28
N ILE A 43 2.77 -7.17 -12.06
CA ILE A 43 2.56 -8.55 -11.61
C ILE A 43 3.71 -9.49 -11.99
N ILE A 44 4.65 -9.08 -12.85
CA ILE A 44 5.81 -9.90 -13.20
C ILE A 44 7.14 -9.17 -13.02
N LEU A 45 8.18 -9.92 -12.64
CA LEU A 45 9.54 -9.41 -12.62
C LEU A 45 10.20 -9.51 -14.01
N THR A 46 10.16 -8.43 -14.77
CA THR A 46 10.88 -8.29 -16.04
C THR A 46 11.23 -6.83 -16.34
N GLU A 47 12.24 -6.60 -17.19
CA GLU A 47 12.51 -5.30 -17.81
C GLU A 47 11.58 -4.99 -18.98
N LYS A 48 11.10 -6.03 -19.67
CA LYS A 48 10.36 -5.94 -20.94
C LYS A 48 9.04 -6.71 -20.86
N PRO A 49 8.00 -6.15 -20.20
CA PRO A 49 6.69 -6.81 -20.13
C PRO A 49 6.07 -7.07 -21.52
N GLU A 50 6.44 -6.29 -22.54
CA GLU A 50 6.00 -6.45 -23.93
C GLU A 50 6.48 -7.74 -24.61
N ASP A 51 7.52 -8.41 -24.07
CA ASP A 51 8.00 -9.70 -24.57
C ASP A 51 7.08 -10.88 -24.16
N TYR A 52 6.02 -10.60 -23.39
CA TYR A 52 5.09 -11.60 -22.86
C TYR A 52 3.65 -11.35 -23.29
N ARG A 53 2.88 -12.44 -23.35
CA ARG A 53 1.43 -12.38 -23.57
C ARG A 53 0.70 -12.69 -22.27
N PHE A 54 -0.26 -11.84 -21.93
CA PHE A 54 -1.07 -11.97 -20.72
C PHE A 54 -2.50 -12.34 -21.09
N GLU A 55 -2.98 -13.44 -20.54
CA GLU A 55 -4.35 -13.89 -20.71
C GLU A 55 -5.07 -13.83 -19.38
N PHE A 56 -6.08 -12.98 -19.29
CA PHE A 56 -6.95 -12.86 -18.14
C PHE A 56 -8.25 -13.60 -18.39
N LYS A 57 -8.65 -14.45 -17.45
CA LYS A 57 -9.94 -15.13 -17.44
C LYS A 57 -10.72 -14.69 -16.22
N CYS A 58 -11.68 -13.80 -16.43
CA CYS A 58 -12.66 -13.35 -15.44
C CYS A 58 -14.00 -13.11 -16.16
N LYS A 59 -15.12 -13.22 -15.42
CA LYS A 59 -16.45 -12.90 -15.97
C LYS A 59 -16.62 -11.41 -16.28
N LEU A 60 -15.85 -10.57 -15.59
CA LEU A 60 -15.89 -9.12 -15.69
C LEU A 60 -14.56 -8.57 -16.23
N GLY A 61 -14.59 -7.30 -16.65
CA GLY A 61 -13.42 -6.57 -17.13
C GLY A 61 -12.98 -6.93 -18.55
N ALA A 62 -11.92 -6.27 -18.99
CA ALA A 62 -11.32 -6.47 -20.30
C ALA A 62 -9.80 -6.33 -20.21
N SER A 63 -9.10 -7.06 -21.07
CA SER A 63 -7.67 -6.85 -21.31
C SER A 63 -7.46 -5.72 -22.31
N GLU A 64 -6.60 -4.79 -21.94
CA GLU A 64 -6.03 -3.73 -22.77
C GLU A 64 -4.52 -4.01 -22.97
N ASP A 65 -3.82 -3.17 -23.72
CA ASP A 65 -2.43 -3.38 -24.12
C ASP A 65 -1.46 -3.56 -22.93
N ARG A 66 -1.70 -2.88 -21.81
CA ARG A 66 -0.79 -2.86 -20.64
C ARG A 66 -1.41 -3.37 -19.33
N ARG A 67 -2.71 -3.69 -19.35
CA ARG A 67 -3.46 -4.02 -18.13
C ARG A 67 -4.73 -4.79 -18.43
N TRP A 68 -5.21 -5.51 -17.43
CA TRP A 68 -6.62 -5.86 -17.34
C TRP A 68 -7.34 -4.80 -16.50
N THR A 69 -8.56 -4.41 -16.86
CA THR A 69 -9.30 -3.33 -16.17
C THR A 69 -10.79 -3.61 -16.08
N VAL A 70 -11.43 -3.07 -15.04
CA VAL A 70 -12.88 -3.10 -14.86
C VAL A 70 -13.35 -1.84 -14.12
N THR A 71 -14.52 -1.33 -14.53
CA THR A 71 -15.31 -0.40 -13.72
C THR A 71 -16.62 -1.11 -13.40
N PRO A 72 -16.75 -1.72 -12.21
CA PRO A 72 -17.94 -2.51 -11.90
C PRO A 72 -19.15 -1.59 -11.66
N SER A 73 -20.34 -2.15 -11.74
CA SER A 73 -21.61 -1.50 -11.38
C SER A 73 -22.29 -2.24 -10.22
N ASP A 74 -23.40 -1.71 -9.69
CA ASP A 74 -24.10 -2.34 -8.55
C ASP A 74 -24.56 -3.78 -8.83
N LYS A 75 -24.86 -4.12 -10.09
CA LYS A 75 -25.25 -5.49 -10.48
C LYS A 75 -24.10 -6.50 -10.40
N ASP A 76 -22.87 -5.99 -10.33
CA ASP A 76 -21.66 -6.79 -10.35
C ASP A 76 -21.16 -7.10 -8.93
N VAL A 77 -21.86 -6.69 -7.86
CA VAL A 77 -21.50 -7.01 -6.47
C VAL A 77 -21.39 -8.53 -6.26
N GLY A 78 -20.27 -8.97 -5.67
CA GLY A 78 -19.98 -10.38 -5.42
C GLY A 78 -18.50 -10.72 -5.60
N ASP A 79 -18.20 -12.01 -5.54
CA ASP A 79 -16.86 -12.58 -5.72
C ASP A 79 -16.74 -13.26 -7.08
N TYR A 80 -15.66 -12.96 -7.81
CA TYR A 80 -15.39 -13.54 -9.13
C TYR A 80 -13.98 -14.12 -9.17
N PRO A 81 -13.81 -15.39 -9.56
CA PRO A 81 -12.48 -15.92 -9.82
C PRO A 81 -11.86 -15.17 -11.01
N LEU A 82 -10.62 -14.74 -10.84
CA LEU A 82 -9.80 -14.12 -11.86
C LEU A 82 -8.51 -14.92 -11.98
N ALA A 83 -8.28 -15.50 -13.16
CA ALA A 83 -7.04 -16.22 -13.46
C ALA A 83 -6.18 -15.42 -14.44
N VAL A 84 -4.87 -15.48 -14.24
CA VAL A 84 -3.87 -14.89 -15.13
C VAL A 84 -2.98 -16.02 -15.63
N THR A 85 -2.78 -16.09 -16.94
CA THR A 85 -1.78 -16.95 -17.58
C THR A 85 -0.78 -16.06 -18.32
N VAL A 86 0.51 -16.24 -18.05
CA VAL A 86 1.59 -15.54 -18.75
C VAL A 86 2.28 -16.50 -19.69
N LYS A 87 2.43 -16.09 -20.95
CA LYS A 87 3.04 -16.89 -22.02
C LYS A 87 4.20 -16.15 -22.67
N ASP A 88 5.13 -16.90 -23.23
CA ASP A 88 6.10 -16.34 -24.17
C ASP A 88 5.47 -16.02 -25.54
N VAL A 89 6.27 -15.43 -26.43
CA VAL A 89 5.85 -15.10 -27.81
C VAL A 89 5.46 -16.32 -28.64
N GLY A 90 5.98 -17.50 -28.31
CA GLY A 90 5.67 -18.79 -28.94
C GLY A 90 4.39 -19.43 -28.41
N GLY A 91 3.76 -18.85 -27.38
CA GLY A 91 2.54 -19.35 -26.76
C GLY A 91 2.78 -20.39 -25.66
N LYS A 92 4.03 -20.66 -25.27
CA LYS A 92 4.34 -21.53 -24.13
C LYS A 92 3.91 -20.83 -22.84
N VAL A 93 3.17 -21.54 -22.00
CA VAL A 93 2.83 -21.08 -20.65
C VAL A 93 4.09 -21.04 -19.79
N LEU A 94 4.38 -19.88 -19.22
CA LEU A 94 5.51 -19.66 -18.31
C LEU A 94 5.03 -19.68 -16.85
N GLU A 95 3.95 -18.94 -16.56
CA GLU A 95 3.43 -18.77 -15.20
C GLU A 95 1.90 -18.70 -15.21
N GLN A 96 1.28 -19.13 -14.10
CA GLN A 96 -0.17 -19.02 -13.89
C GLN A 96 -0.48 -18.68 -12.43
N ALA A 97 -1.47 -17.82 -12.21
CA ALA A 97 -1.98 -17.51 -10.88
C ALA A 97 -3.49 -17.26 -10.89
N GLN A 98 -4.08 -17.30 -9.70
CA GLN A 98 -5.49 -16.99 -9.47
C GLN A 98 -5.64 -16.02 -8.30
N THR A 99 -6.66 -15.18 -8.38
CA THR A 99 -7.09 -14.27 -7.32
C THR A 99 -8.62 -14.18 -7.33
N THR A 100 -9.18 -13.55 -6.31
CA THR A 100 -10.61 -13.21 -6.27
C THR A 100 -10.78 -11.72 -6.53
N LEU A 101 -11.55 -11.35 -7.56
CA LEU A 101 -12.11 -10.00 -7.68
C LEU A 101 -13.30 -9.89 -6.73
N HIS A 102 -13.13 -9.16 -5.63
CA HIS A 102 -14.17 -8.91 -4.64
C HIS A 102 -14.80 -7.53 -4.86
N ILE A 103 -16.06 -7.49 -5.29
CA ILE A 103 -16.80 -6.25 -5.51
C ILE A 103 -17.76 -6.01 -4.36
N SER A 104 -17.47 -4.97 -3.56
CA SER A 104 -18.30 -4.58 -2.41
C SER A 104 -19.39 -3.58 -2.80
N PRO A 105 -20.59 -3.61 -2.16
CA PRO A 105 -21.66 -2.66 -2.47
C PRO A 105 -21.29 -1.22 -2.07
N ARG A 106 -21.81 -0.23 -2.81
CA ARG A 106 -21.66 1.20 -2.48
C ARG A 106 -22.31 1.58 -1.16
N LYS A 107 -23.46 0.99 -0.85
CA LYS A 107 -24.12 1.21 0.43
C LYS A 107 -23.46 0.34 1.49
N SER A 108 -22.77 0.98 2.43
CA SER A 108 -22.22 0.34 3.62
C SER A 108 -23.32 -0.32 4.44
N SER A 109 -22.99 -1.46 5.04
CA SER A 109 -23.88 -2.14 5.99
C SER A 109 -23.91 -1.45 7.36
N SER A 110 -22.81 -0.78 7.71
CA SER A 110 -22.64 -0.01 8.93
C SER A 110 -22.99 1.47 8.74
N THR A 111 -23.74 2.02 9.70
CA THR A 111 -23.98 3.46 9.85
C THR A 111 -23.07 4.10 10.91
N LYS A 112 -22.24 3.30 11.61
CA LYS A 112 -21.33 3.80 12.64
C LYS A 112 -20.31 4.76 12.01
N PRO A 113 -20.03 5.91 12.62
CA PRO A 113 -18.95 6.78 12.17
C PRO A 113 -17.64 6.02 12.04
N LEU A 114 -16.87 6.34 11.00
CA LEU A 114 -15.61 5.67 10.67
C LEU A 114 -14.43 6.60 10.98
N ARG A 115 -13.53 6.19 11.86
CA ARG A 115 -12.27 6.90 12.11
C ARG A 115 -11.12 6.21 11.39
N VAL A 116 -10.43 6.93 10.52
CA VAL A 116 -9.34 6.40 9.71
C VAL A 116 -8.06 7.15 10.00
N LEU A 117 -7.00 6.45 10.38
CA LEU A 117 -5.66 7.01 10.48
C LEU A 117 -4.83 6.54 9.28
N ILE A 118 -4.27 7.47 8.52
CA ILE A 118 -3.43 7.16 7.35
C ILE A 118 -1.97 7.38 7.73
N VAL A 119 -1.16 6.33 7.68
CA VAL A 119 0.28 6.35 8.02
C VAL A 119 1.09 6.05 6.77
N GLY A 120 2.12 6.84 6.50
CA GLY A 120 3.03 6.51 5.41
C GLY A 120 4.12 7.53 5.15
N ASP A 121 4.75 7.41 3.99
CA ASP A 121 5.93 8.18 3.63
C ASP A 121 5.62 9.45 2.79
N SER A 122 6.51 9.80 1.85
CA SER A 122 6.34 10.93 0.93
C SER A 122 5.09 10.82 0.06
N LEU A 123 4.64 9.61 -0.27
CA LEU A 123 3.41 9.43 -1.04
C LEU A 123 2.19 9.89 -0.24
N THR A 124 2.22 9.64 1.06
CA THR A 124 1.19 10.10 2.00
C THR A 124 1.34 11.59 2.27
N HIS A 125 2.58 12.05 2.42
CA HIS A 125 2.91 13.47 2.59
C HIS A 125 2.40 14.35 1.46
N ALA A 126 2.33 13.83 0.22
CA ALA A 126 1.80 14.56 -0.92
C ALA A 126 0.28 14.84 -0.83
N SER A 127 -0.43 14.16 0.08
CA SER A 127 -1.86 14.28 0.37
C SER A 127 -2.83 13.97 -0.79
N PHE A 128 -2.36 13.67 -2.01
CA PHE A 128 -3.24 13.34 -3.12
C PHE A 128 -4.10 12.10 -2.86
N TYR A 129 -3.51 10.97 -2.45
CA TYR A 129 -4.31 9.76 -2.18
C TYR A 129 -5.13 9.85 -0.88
N PRO A 130 -4.67 10.49 0.22
CA PRO A 130 -5.55 10.80 1.36
C PRO A 130 -6.75 11.68 0.97
N ASN A 131 -6.54 12.68 0.10
CA ASN A 131 -7.63 13.50 -0.43
C ASN A 131 -8.62 12.67 -1.25
N GLU A 132 -8.13 11.73 -2.06
CA GLU A 132 -9.00 10.84 -2.83
C GLU A 132 -9.80 9.89 -1.94
N ILE A 133 -9.18 9.32 -0.89
CA ILE A 133 -9.90 8.55 0.13
C ILE A 133 -11.01 9.39 0.77
N ALA A 134 -10.72 10.63 1.17
CA ALA A 134 -11.73 11.52 1.75
C ALA A 134 -12.87 11.81 0.77
N ARG A 135 -12.56 12.08 -0.51
CA ARG A 135 -13.54 12.34 -1.56
C ARG A 135 -14.45 11.12 -1.78
N LEU A 136 -13.87 9.92 -1.87
CA LEU A 136 -14.60 8.67 -2.05
C LEU A 136 -15.47 8.31 -0.85
N LEU A 137 -14.97 8.52 0.38
CA LEU A 137 -15.73 8.32 1.61
C LEU A 137 -16.86 9.34 1.79
N ALA A 138 -16.78 10.52 1.15
CA ALA A 138 -17.85 11.51 1.15
C ALA A 138 -18.99 11.19 0.17
N LEU A 139 -18.84 10.19 -0.71
CA LEU A 139 -19.90 9.76 -1.61
C LEU A 139 -21.09 9.16 -0.85
N PRO A 140 -22.33 9.24 -1.39
CA PRO A 140 -23.51 8.65 -0.78
C PRO A 140 -23.35 7.15 -0.50
N GLY A 141 -23.92 6.70 0.62
CA GLY A 141 -23.89 5.29 1.02
C GLY A 141 -22.71 4.91 1.94
N ASN A 142 -21.77 5.81 2.19
CA ASN A 142 -20.73 5.61 3.19
C ASN A 142 -21.16 6.15 4.58
N PRO A 143 -20.63 5.60 5.68
CA PRO A 143 -20.76 6.22 6.99
C PRO A 143 -20.03 7.56 7.03
N LYS A 144 -20.38 8.42 8.00
CA LYS A 144 -19.61 9.64 8.26
C LYS A 144 -18.17 9.25 8.63
N ALA A 145 -17.22 9.59 7.78
CA ALA A 145 -15.81 9.34 8.00
C ALA A 145 -15.10 10.55 8.63
N THR A 146 -14.05 10.28 9.42
CA THR A 146 -13.13 11.28 9.96
C THR A 146 -11.70 10.78 9.77
N LEU A 147 -10.88 11.57 9.09
CA LEU A 147 -9.45 11.30 8.97
C LEU A 147 -8.73 11.84 10.21
N LEU A 148 -8.12 10.94 10.97
CA LEU A 148 -7.28 11.24 12.13
C LEU A 148 -5.86 11.58 11.67
N GLY A 149 -5.15 12.36 12.49
CA GLY A 149 -3.76 12.72 12.24
C GLY A 149 -3.41 14.13 12.67
N THR A 150 -2.12 14.37 12.88
CA THR A 150 -1.57 15.68 13.26
C THR A 150 -0.93 16.42 12.09
N HIS A 151 -0.56 15.70 11.02
CA HIS A 151 0.11 16.28 9.87
C HIS A 151 -0.88 16.72 8.79
N LYS A 152 -0.78 18.00 8.40
CA LYS A 152 -1.66 18.71 7.45
C LYS A 152 -0.81 19.57 6.51
N PRO A 153 -0.09 18.98 5.53
CA PRO A 153 0.72 19.75 4.59
C PRO A 153 -0.19 20.56 3.65
N GLY A 154 0.36 21.56 2.95
CA GLY A 154 -0.44 22.51 2.15
C GLY A 154 -1.29 21.88 1.04
N GLY A 155 -1.01 20.64 0.62
CA GLY A 155 -1.82 19.89 -0.33
C GLY A 155 -3.05 19.18 0.27
N ALA A 156 -3.16 19.09 1.60
CA ALA A 156 -4.29 18.47 2.27
C ALA A 156 -5.56 19.32 2.14
N LYS A 157 -6.67 18.70 1.74
CA LYS A 157 -7.99 19.36 1.65
C LYS A 157 -8.60 19.55 3.06
N PRO A 158 -9.63 20.41 3.21
CA PRO A 158 -10.33 20.56 4.49
C PRO A 158 -10.80 19.21 5.03
N GLY A 159 -10.52 18.95 6.31
CA GLY A 159 -10.86 17.68 6.97
C GLY A 159 -9.88 16.52 6.70
N VAL A 160 -8.83 16.74 5.88
CA VAL A 160 -7.78 15.75 5.64
C VAL A 160 -6.61 15.98 6.58
N ALA A 161 -6.33 14.97 7.41
CA ALA A 161 -5.13 14.84 8.22
C ALA A 161 -4.60 13.41 8.08
N HIS A 162 -3.30 13.24 8.29
CA HIS A 162 -2.64 11.94 8.21
C HIS A 162 -1.31 11.98 8.98
N GLU A 163 -0.57 10.87 9.00
CA GLU A 163 0.79 10.75 9.51
C GLU A 163 1.71 10.35 8.36
N GLY A 164 1.87 11.30 7.43
CA GLY A 164 2.56 11.13 6.15
C GLY A 164 3.82 11.98 6.07
N TYR A 165 4.99 11.35 6.04
CA TYR A 165 6.27 12.05 6.18
C TYR A 165 7.28 11.66 5.11
N GLY A 166 7.77 12.66 4.37
CA GLY A 166 8.72 12.44 3.29
C GLY A 166 10.01 11.77 3.74
N GLY A 167 10.40 10.69 3.05
CA GLY A 167 11.64 9.94 3.31
C GLY A 167 11.56 8.93 4.46
N TRP A 168 10.42 8.81 5.14
CA TRP A 168 10.28 7.94 6.30
C TRP A 168 10.09 6.48 5.92
N LYS A 169 10.57 5.60 6.80
CA LYS A 169 10.49 4.14 6.74
C LYS A 169 9.63 3.61 7.89
N TRP A 170 9.37 2.31 7.89
CA TRP A 170 8.73 1.63 9.03
C TRP A 170 9.46 1.88 10.35
N SER A 171 10.79 1.86 10.34
CA SER A 171 11.61 2.09 11.54
C SER A 171 11.53 3.52 12.06
N ASP A 172 11.36 4.52 11.19
CA ASP A 172 11.27 5.92 11.62
C ASP A 172 10.07 6.14 12.56
N PHE A 173 8.92 5.53 12.28
CA PHE A 173 7.77 5.63 13.18
C PHE A 173 8.02 5.02 14.56
N LEU A 174 8.91 4.02 14.66
CA LEU A 174 9.25 3.33 15.89
C LEU A 174 10.34 4.02 16.71
N THR A 175 11.30 4.68 16.04
CA THR A 175 12.55 5.09 16.69
C THR A 175 12.96 6.54 16.44
N LYS A 176 12.38 7.23 15.46
CA LYS A 176 12.82 8.58 15.10
C LYS A 176 12.44 9.57 16.19
N PHE A 177 13.45 10.06 16.91
CA PHE A 177 13.29 11.07 17.95
C PHE A 177 14.43 12.08 17.87
N ALA A 178 14.08 13.35 17.78
CA ALA A 178 14.97 14.47 17.96
C ALA A 178 14.53 15.26 19.20
N PRO A 179 15.38 15.40 20.23
CA PRO A 179 15.10 16.25 21.38
C PRO A 179 14.76 17.67 20.95
N GLU A 180 13.81 18.32 21.61
CA GLU A 180 13.56 19.75 21.38
C GLU A 180 14.80 20.56 21.77
N THR A 181 15.32 21.34 20.84
CA THR A 181 16.39 22.31 21.13
C THR A 181 15.75 23.59 21.69
N PRO A 182 16.09 24.01 22.92
CA PRO A 182 15.56 25.25 23.49
C PRO A 182 15.81 26.45 22.56
N GLY A 183 14.78 27.28 22.35
CA GLY A 183 14.87 28.47 21.49
C GLY A 183 14.58 28.22 20.00
N VAL A 184 14.38 26.97 19.58
CA VAL A 184 13.84 26.65 18.26
C VAL A 184 12.33 26.46 18.40
N ALA A 185 11.55 27.46 17.98
CA ALA A 185 10.09 27.29 17.91
C ALA A 185 9.77 26.07 17.03
N ALA A 186 8.96 25.14 17.54
CA ALA A 186 8.55 23.94 16.83
C ALA A 186 7.66 24.29 15.62
N GLY A 187 8.29 24.72 14.53
CA GLY A 187 7.62 24.89 13.25
C GLY A 187 7.26 23.52 12.64
N PRO A 188 6.57 23.50 11.48
CA PRO A 188 6.27 22.27 10.74
C PRO A 188 7.51 21.40 10.42
N LEU A 189 8.70 21.98 10.48
CA LEU A 189 10.00 21.30 10.35
C LEU A 189 10.39 20.47 11.59
N ALA A 190 10.07 20.92 12.82
CA ALA A 190 10.35 20.17 14.05
C ALA A 190 9.55 18.87 14.12
N ARG A 191 8.30 18.88 13.61
CA ARG A 191 7.45 17.69 13.47
C ARG A 191 7.94 16.68 12.41
N LYS A 192 8.97 17.00 11.63
CA LYS A 192 9.60 16.06 10.67
C LYS A 192 10.77 15.27 11.27
N ALA A 193 11.21 15.63 12.48
CA ALA A 193 12.39 15.04 13.12
C ALA A 193 12.06 14.02 14.22
N THR A 194 10.80 13.94 14.66
CA THR A 194 10.31 13.01 15.68
C THR A 194 9.02 12.36 15.22
N SER A 195 8.91 11.03 15.39
CA SER A 195 7.69 10.26 15.15
C SER A 195 6.52 10.82 15.96
N PRO A 196 5.32 10.97 15.38
CA PRO A 196 4.13 11.42 16.12
C PRO A 196 3.74 10.47 17.25
N PHE A 197 4.24 9.23 17.22
CA PHE A 197 3.96 8.20 18.21
C PHE A 197 5.02 8.13 19.32
N ILE A 198 6.02 9.01 19.29
CA ILE A 198 7.12 9.04 20.25
C ILE A 198 7.07 10.35 21.03
N PHE A 199 7.09 10.22 22.35
CA PHE A 199 7.02 11.35 23.28
C PHE A 199 8.31 11.47 24.08
N PRO A 200 8.76 12.70 24.40
CA PRO A 200 9.93 12.87 25.24
C PRO A 200 9.69 12.23 26.62
N SER A 201 10.68 11.47 27.08
CA SER A 201 10.83 11.04 28.46
C SER A 201 10.98 12.24 29.41
N ALA A 202 10.86 12.02 30.71
CA ALA A 202 10.86 13.10 31.71
C ALA A 202 12.13 14.00 31.68
N ASP A 203 13.27 13.47 31.24
CA ASP A 203 14.52 14.24 31.10
C ASP A 203 14.70 14.89 29.72
N GLY A 204 13.77 14.65 28.79
CA GLY A 204 13.77 15.15 27.42
C GLY A 204 14.84 14.55 26.50
N LYS A 205 15.67 13.60 26.97
CA LYS A 205 16.82 13.07 26.21
C LYS A 205 16.47 11.86 25.36
N LYS A 206 15.45 11.11 25.76
CA LYS A 206 14.96 9.94 25.02
C LYS A 206 13.50 10.12 24.62
N GLY A 207 13.11 9.42 23.56
CA GLY A 207 11.74 9.30 23.13
C GLY A 207 11.17 7.93 23.49
N ASP A 208 9.99 7.92 24.11
CA ASP A 208 9.21 6.73 24.43
C ASP A 208 8.04 6.60 23.46
N PHE A 209 7.91 5.43 22.83
CA PHE A 209 6.79 5.13 21.95
C PHE A 209 5.49 4.94 22.75
N ASP A 210 4.48 5.77 22.51
CA ASP A 210 3.22 5.77 23.24
C ASP A 210 2.01 6.15 22.35
N LEU A 211 1.44 5.15 21.68
CA LEU A 211 0.24 5.33 20.86
C LEU A 211 -1.02 5.70 21.67
N LEU A 212 -1.13 5.24 22.91
CA LEU A 212 -2.30 5.56 23.75
C LEU A 212 -2.32 7.05 24.09
N ARG A 213 -1.14 7.60 24.44
CA ARG A 213 -0.98 9.04 24.63
C ARG A 213 -1.25 9.81 23.35
N TYR A 214 -0.76 9.34 22.21
CA TYR A 214 -1.07 9.96 20.91
C TYR A 214 -2.58 10.03 20.65
N PHE A 215 -3.33 8.94 20.85
CA PHE A 215 -4.79 8.97 20.67
C PHE A 215 -5.48 9.91 21.66
N LYS A 216 -5.02 9.94 22.91
CA LYS A 216 -5.56 10.84 23.95
C LYS A 216 -5.33 12.31 23.62
N GLU A 217 -4.14 12.69 23.17
CA GLU A 217 -3.76 14.08 22.94
C GLU A 217 -4.21 14.61 21.57
N TYR A 218 -4.23 13.75 20.54
CA TYR A 218 -4.40 14.19 19.15
C TYR A 218 -5.57 13.56 18.41
N CYS A 219 -6.31 12.64 19.03
CA CYS A 219 -7.47 11.99 18.42
C CYS A 219 -8.70 12.03 19.34
N ASP A 220 -8.83 13.03 20.23
CA ASP A 220 -9.93 13.17 21.19
C ASP A 220 -10.17 11.92 22.06
N ASN A 221 -9.10 11.17 22.36
CA ASN A 221 -9.14 9.88 23.04
C ASN A 221 -10.00 8.82 22.31
N GLN A 222 -10.13 8.96 20.98
CA GLN A 222 -10.86 8.06 20.10
C GLN A 222 -9.86 7.30 19.20
N PRO A 223 -9.57 6.02 19.48
CA PRO A 223 -8.68 5.23 18.63
C PRO A 223 -9.28 5.03 17.22
N PRO A 224 -8.45 4.82 16.20
CA PRO A 224 -8.93 4.56 14.84
C PRO A 224 -9.72 3.25 14.75
N ASP A 225 -10.68 3.21 13.83
CA ASP A 225 -11.35 1.97 13.41
C ASP A 225 -10.58 1.28 12.26
N VAL A 226 -9.87 2.09 11.47
CA VAL A 226 -9.00 1.67 10.37
C VAL A 226 -7.68 2.42 10.48
N VAL A 227 -6.57 1.71 10.32
CA VAL A 227 -5.26 2.30 10.08
C VAL A 227 -4.74 1.79 8.74
N THR A 228 -4.42 2.69 7.82
CA THR A 228 -3.77 2.32 6.56
C THR A 228 -2.28 2.62 6.63
N PHE A 229 -1.44 1.70 6.16
CA PHE A 229 0.00 1.87 6.04
C PHE A 229 0.40 1.78 4.57
N LEU A 230 1.05 2.81 4.04
CA LEU A 230 1.73 2.76 2.75
C LEU A 230 3.17 3.21 2.91
N LEU A 231 4.06 2.21 2.99
CA LEU A 231 5.49 2.32 3.27
C LEU A 231 6.25 1.25 2.47
N GLY A 232 7.57 1.39 2.38
CA GLY A 232 8.45 0.44 1.69
C GLY A 232 9.25 1.05 0.53
N ILE A 233 8.84 2.20 -0.01
CA ILE A 233 9.57 2.87 -1.10
C ILE A 233 10.93 3.34 -0.61
N ASN A 234 10.97 4.04 0.52
CA ASN A 234 12.24 4.50 1.11
C ASN A 234 13.14 3.33 1.53
N ASP A 235 12.54 2.19 1.87
CA ASP A 235 13.23 0.96 2.24
C ASP A 235 13.90 0.27 1.04
N CYS A 236 13.39 0.49 -0.18
CA CYS A 236 14.04 0.03 -1.41
C CYS A 236 15.37 0.76 -1.67
N PHE A 237 15.50 2.01 -1.22
CA PHE A 237 16.75 2.75 -1.38
C PHE A 237 17.83 2.25 -0.41
N GLY A 238 18.97 1.85 -0.98
CA GLY A 238 20.12 1.35 -0.23
C GLY A 238 20.14 -0.16 -0.02
N ALA A 239 19.14 -0.89 -0.50
CA ALA A 239 19.22 -2.35 -0.62
C ALA A 239 20.04 -2.74 -1.87
N ASP A 240 20.75 -3.86 -1.79
CA ASP A 240 21.44 -4.45 -2.95
C ASP A 240 20.40 -5.18 -3.83
N PRO A 241 20.21 -4.79 -5.10
CA PRO A 241 19.24 -5.43 -5.98
C PRO A 241 19.58 -6.89 -6.33
N ASN A 242 20.81 -7.34 -6.08
CA ASN A 242 21.22 -8.73 -6.29
C ASN A 242 21.06 -9.59 -5.03
N ASN A 243 20.94 -8.96 -3.85
CA ASN A 243 20.75 -9.67 -2.58
C ASN A 243 19.93 -8.84 -1.56
N PRO A 244 18.65 -8.52 -1.86
CA PRO A 244 17.88 -7.58 -1.04
C PRO A 244 17.26 -8.23 0.21
N ASP A 245 17.25 -9.55 0.33
CA ASP A 245 16.43 -10.29 1.30
C ASP A 245 16.75 -9.97 2.76
N ALA A 246 18.04 -9.84 3.12
CA ALA A 246 18.42 -9.47 4.49
C ALA A 246 17.86 -8.10 4.88
N LYS A 247 17.93 -7.13 3.97
CA LYS A 247 17.38 -5.80 4.21
C LYS A 247 15.85 -5.82 4.25
N ILE A 248 15.21 -6.56 3.35
CA ILE A 248 13.75 -6.71 3.33
C ILE A 248 13.25 -7.35 4.62
N ASN A 249 13.94 -8.35 5.17
CA ASN A 249 13.58 -8.95 6.46
C ASN A 249 13.63 -7.93 7.59
N GLU A 250 14.66 -7.08 7.67
CA GLU A 250 14.75 -5.99 8.65
C GLU A 250 13.57 -5.00 8.51
N VAL A 251 13.20 -4.66 7.28
CA VAL A 251 12.06 -3.77 6.99
C VAL A 251 10.76 -4.37 7.51
N LEU A 252 10.53 -5.66 7.23
CA LEU A 252 9.33 -6.34 7.66
C LEU A 252 9.30 -6.67 9.16
N ASP A 253 10.46 -6.82 9.81
CA ASP A 253 10.55 -6.90 11.27
C ASP A 253 10.10 -5.59 11.92
N ASN A 254 10.44 -4.45 11.32
CA ASN A 254 9.94 -3.15 11.77
C ASN A 254 8.44 -2.98 11.47
N ALA A 255 7.96 -3.49 10.34
CA ALA A 255 6.53 -3.50 10.04
C ALA A 255 5.74 -4.29 11.10
N ASP A 256 6.18 -5.50 11.44
CA ASP A 256 5.54 -6.31 12.49
C ASP A 256 5.56 -5.62 13.86
N LYS A 257 6.68 -4.99 14.24
CA LYS A 257 6.76 -4.22 15.49
C LYS A 257 5.76 -3.07 15.53
N LEU A 258 5.65 -2.31 14.44
CA LEU A 258 4.71 -1.19 14.38
C LEU A 258 3.26 -1.67 14.42
N LEU A 259 2.93 -2.70 13.63
CA LEU A 259 1.61 -3.32 13.62
C LEU A 259 1.23 -3.86 15.01
N ALA A 260 2.16 -4.50 15.72
CA ALA A 260 1.93 -4.99 17.07
C ALA A 260 1.64 -3.85 18.07
N GLN A 261 2.32 -2.70 17.96
CA GLN A 261 2.02 -1.54 18.79
C GLN A 261 0.62 -0.98 18.51
N PHE A 262 0.22 -0.89 17.25
CA PHE A 262 -1.13 -0.48 16.88
C PHE A 262 -2.20 -1.46 17.35
N HIS A 263 -1.97 -2.77 17.19
CA HIS A 263 -2.88 -3.80 17.68
C HIS A 263 -3.04 -3.72 19.21
N LYS A 264 -1.95 -3.46 19.95
CA LYS A 264 -2.01 -3.27 21.41
C LYS A 264 -2.82 -2.02 21.80
N ALA A 265 -2.62 -0.90 21.13
CA ALA A 265 -3.24 0.38 21.49
C ALA A 265 -4.68 0.53 20.95
N ALA A 266 -5.01 -0.14 19.86
CA ALA A 266 -6.31 -0.11 19.19
C ALA A 266 -6.71 -1.53 18.73
N PRO A 267 -7.05 -2.46 19.65
CA PRO A 267 -7.26 -3.88 19.32
C PRO A 267 -8.43 -4.18 18.38
N ASN A 268 -9.36 -3.22 18.23
CA ASN A 268 -10.49 -3.33 17.31
C ASN A 268 -10.22 -2.70 15.94
N ALA A 269 -9.08 -2.03 15.76
CA ALA A 269 -8.73 -1.38 14.50
C ALA A 269 -8.37 -2.43 13.44
N LYS A 270 -8.81 -2.21 12.21
CA LYS A 270 -8.34 -2.96 11.05
C LYS A 270 -7.05 -2.30 10.53
N LEU A 271 -5.96 -3.04 10.49
CA LEU A 271 -4.66 -2.58 10.03
C LEU A 271 -4.44 -2.99 8.57
N ALA A 272 -4.68 -2.07 7.65
CA ALA A 272 -4.49 -2.28 6.22
C ALA A 272 -3.08 -1.89 5.77
N VAL A 273 -2.32 -2.86 5.27
CA VAL A 273 -0.99 -2.63 4.70
C VAL A 273 -1.11 -2.64 3.18
N GLY A 274 -0.90 -1.48 2.57
CA GLY A 274 -0.73 -1.35 1.13
C GLY A 274 0.59 -1.97 0.70
N LEU A 275 0.55 -2.83 -0.32
CA LEU A 275 1.76 -3.38 -0.94
C LEU A 275 2.58 -2.26 -1.58
N THR A 276 3.90 -2.31 -1.38
CA THR A 276 4.83 -1.27 -1.87
C THR A 276 4.58 -1.01 -3.35
N THR A 277 4.30 0.24 -3.72
CA THR A 277 3.89 0.58 -5.09
C THR A 277 5.00 0.31 -6.11
N PRO A 278 4.66 -0.01 -7.37
CA PRO A 278 5.64 -0.16 -8.45
C PRO A 278 6.40 1.16 -8.69
N PRO A 279 7.54 1.12 -9.39
CA PRO A 279 8.19 2.33 -9.87
C PRO A 279 7.55 2.86 -11.16
N ASN A 280 7.94 4.07 -11.55
CA ASN A 280 7.82 4.51 -12.93
C ASN A 280 8.52 3.51 -13.87
N ALA A 281 7.88 3.16 -14.98
CA ALA A 281 8.43 2.24 -15.97
C ALA A 281 9.65 2.82 -16.71
N ARG A 282 9.78 4.15 -16.74
CA ARG A 282 10.82 4.88 -17.49
C ARG A 282 12.10 5.07 -16.69
N GLN A 283 13.24 4.74 -17.30
CA GLN A 283 14.56 4.99 -16.72
C GLN A 283 14.80 6.51 -16.53
N GLU A 284 14.27 7.35 -17.41
CA GLU A 284 14.42 8.81 -17.34
C GLU A 284 13.82 9.39 -16.06
N GLY A 285 12.77 8.76 -15.51
CA GLY A 285 12.18 9.14 -14.23
C GLY A 285 13.18 8.97 -13.08
N PHE A 286 13.96 7.89 -13.09
CA PHE A 286 15.02 7.64 -12.11
C PHE A 286 16.22 8.56 -12.35
N THR A 287 16.66 8.70 -13.59
CA THR A 287 17.77 9.60 -13.94
C THR A 287 17.48 11.05 -13.54
N ALA A 288 16.23 11.51 -13.66
CA ALA A 288 15.84 12.85 -13.25
C ALA A 288 16.01 13.10 -11.74
N ASN A 289 15.61 12.16 -10.87
CA ASN A 289 15.71 12.34 -9.42
C ASN A 289 17.04 11.91 -8.82
N TYR A 290 17.63 10.86 -9.37
CA TYR A 290 18.70 10.10 -8.73
C TYR A 290 19.96 10.01 -9.59
N LYS A 291 19.94 10.57 -10.80
CA LYS A 291 20.96 10.31 -11.82
C LYS A 291 21.08 8.78 -11.99
N ASP A 292 22.28 8.26 -12.15
CA ASP A 292 22.48 6.82 -12.39
C ASP A 292 22.75 6.02 -11.09
N LYS A 293 22.53 6.63 -9.91
CA LYS A 293 22.77 5.98 -8.62
C LYS A 293 21.80 4.83 -8.34
N TYR A 294 20.56 4.94 -8.81
CA TYR A 294 19.52 3.92 -8.63
C TYR A 294 18.87 3.62 -9.99
N PRO A 295 19.43 2.70 -10.79
CA PRO A 295 18.81 2.29 -12.05
C PRO A 295 17.39 1.74 -11.81
N ARG A 296 16.44 2.06 -12.70
CA ARG A 296 15.03 1.64 -12.60
C ARG A 296 14.92 0.13 -12.41
N TRP A 297 15.72 -0.64 -13.16
CA TRP A 297 15.68 -2.10 -13.08
C TRP A 297 16.15 -2.64 -11.72
N GLY A 298 17.25 -2.11 -11.18
CA GLY A 298 17.71 -2.47 -9.85
C GLY A 298 16.64 -2.18 -8.80
N TRP A 299 16.03 -0.99 -8.88
CA TRP A 299 14.96 -0.61 -7.96
C TRP A 299 13.71 -1.50 -8.10
N LYS A 300 13.27 -1.82 -9.32
CA LYS A 300 12.15 -2.74 -9.57
C LYS A 300 12.39 -4.13 -9.00
N ARG A 301 13.61 -4.68 -9.13
CA ARG A 301 13.94 -5.99 -8.53
C ARG A 301 13.75 -5.99 -7.02
N ILE A 302 14.20 -4.93 -6.35
CA ILE A 302 14.03 -4.77 -4.90
C ILE A 302 12.54 -4.62 -4.55
N GLN A 303 11.82 -3.74 -5.25
CA GLN A 303 10.41 -3.49 -5.01
C GLN A 303 9.53 -4.74 -5.24
N HIS A 304 9.77 -5.47 -6.31
CA HIS A 304 9.05 -6.72 -6.57
C HIS A 304 9.35 -7.75 -5.47
N ARG A 305 10.61 -7.85 -5.04
CA ARG A 305 11.02 -8.76 -3.97
C ARG A 305 10.39 -8.39 -2.62
N ILE A 306 10.32 -7.11 -2.25
CA ILE A 306 9.63 -6.71 -1.01
C ILE A 306 8.14 -7.04 -1.09
N VAL A 307 7.47 -6.87 -2.24
CA VAL A 307 6.06 -7.28 -2.42
C VAL A 307 5.88 -8.79 -2.23
N GLN A 308 6.76 -9.63 -2.79
CA GLN A 308 6.74 -11.08 -2.55
C GLN A 308 6.83 -11.42 -1.05
N HIS A 309 7.75 -10.78 -0.33
CA HIS A 309 7.92 -11.02 1.11
C HIS A 309 6.76 -10.46 1.94
N MET A 310 6.20 -9.30 1.56
CA MET A 310 4.99 -8.74 2.19
C MET A 310 3.82 -9.71 2.02
N LEU A 311 3.59 -10.23 0.82
CA LEU A 311 2.55 -11.21 0.56
C LEU A 311 2.75 -12.47 1.40
N LYS A 312 3.97 -13.01 1.43
CA LYS A 312 4.29 -14.20 2.22
C LYS A 312 4.10 -14.00 3.73
N ARG A 313 4.45 -12.83 4.26
CA ARG A 313 4.47 -12.55 5.71
C ARG A 313 3.15 -12.01 6.25
N LEU A 314 2.37 -11.30 5.42
CA LEU A 314 1.18 -10.56 5.87
C LEU A 314 -0.15 -11.18 5.40
N SER A 315 -0.17 -11.94 4.30
CA SER A 315 -1.42 -12.57 3.84
C SER A 315 -1.89 -13.66 4.82
N GLY A 316 -3.21 -13.81 4.97
CA GLY A 316 -3.79 -14.82 5.88
C GLY A 316 -3.84 -14.39 7.35
N ARG A 317 -3.44 -13.15 7.66
CA ARG A 317 -3.45 -12.57 9.02
C ARG A 317 -4.70 -11.75 9.32
N GLU A 318 -5.78 -11.93 8.57
CA GLU A 318 -7.03 -11.19 8.75
C GLU A 318 -7.65 -11.45 10.14
N LYS A 319 -7.40 -12.64 10.73
CA LYS A 319 -7.83 -12.97 12.09
C LYS A 319 -7.09 -12.17 13.17
N GLU A 320 -5.91 -11.64 12.86
CA GLU A 320 -5.15 -10.73 13.72
C GLU A 320 -5.55 -9.26 13.48
N GLY A 321 -6.51 -9.00 12.58
CA GLY A 321 -6.89 -7.65 12.16
C GLY A 321 -5.93 -7.01 11.16
N ILE A 322 -5.00 -7.77 10.58
CA ILE A 322 -4.03 -7.30 9.58
C ILE A 322 -4.50 -7.71 8.19
N PHE A 323 -4.54 -6.76 7.25
CA PHE A 323 -5.06 -6.96 5.91
C PHE A 323 -4.07 -6.44 4.87
N VAL A 324 -3.89 -7.18 3.78
CA VAL A 324 -3.13 -6.73 2.62
C VAL A 324 -4.05 -5.98 1.65
N VAL A 325 -3.60 -4.81 1.19
CA VAL A 325 -4.27 -4.02 0.14
C VAL A 325 -3.38 -3.99 -1.11
N PRO A 326 -3.84 -4.51 -2.27
CA PRO A 326 -3.10 -4.53 -3.53
C PRO A 326 -2.92 -3.15 -4.20
N THR A 327 -2.29 -2.19 -3.53
CA THR A 327 -2.05 -0.84 -4.07
C THR A 327 -1.12 -0.86 -5.28
N GLU A 328 -0.21 -1.82 -5.36
CA GLU A 328 0.74 -2.01 -6.44
C GLU A 328 0.09 -2.43 -7.75
N LEU A 329 -1.01 -3.20 -7.71
CA LEU A 329 -1.66 -3.69 -8.94
C LEU A 329 -2.31 -2.57 -9.75
N ASN A 330 -2.92 -1.60 -9.07
CA ASN A 330 -3.78 -0.58 -9.67
C ASN A 330 -3.01 0.67 -10.15
N LEU A 331 -1.78 0.85 -9.69
CA LEU A 331 -0.99 2.01 -10.03
C LEU A 331 -0.36 1.86 -11.43
N ASP A 332 -0.73 2.74 -12.34
CA ASP A 332 -0.17 2.76 -13.70
C ASP A 332 1.31 3.15 -13.68
N PRO A 333 2.24 2.27 -14.06
CA PRO A 333 3.66 2.57 -14.01
C PRO A 333 4.09 3.56 -15.11
N VAL A 334 3.21 3.89 -16.05
CA VAL A 334 3.46 4.83 -17.15
C VAL A 334 2.63 6.09 -16.93
N ASP A 335 1.31 6.03 -17.10
CA ASP A 335 0.47 7.25 -17.10
C ASP A 335 0.10 7.72 -15.70
N GLY A 336 0.38 6.91 -14.68
CA GLY A 336 0.25 7.24 -13.27
C GLY A 336 1.47 7.99 -12.72
N TYR A 337 2.51 8.21 -13.53
CA TYR A 337 3.73 8.90 -13.16
C TYR A 337 4.03 10.09 -14.08
N PRO A 338 4.66 11.16 -13.57
CA PRO A 338 5.28 12.15 -14.44
C PRO A 338 6.54 11.58 -15.10
N ASN A 339 6.97 12.15 -16.22
CA ASN A 339 8.16 11.67 -16.95
C ASN A 339 9.47 11.80 -16.17
N ASN A 340 9.52 12.67 -15.16
CA ASN A 340 10.74 13.05 -14.43
C ASN A 340 10.75 12.63 -12.96
N ASN A 341 9.92 11.65 -12.57
CA ASN A 341 9.95 11.12 -11.22
C ASN A 341 9.89 9.59 -11.19
N GLY A 342 10.87 8.96 -10.54
CA GLY A 342 11.01 7.51 -10.51
C GLY A 342 10.03 6.81 -9.55
N VAL A 343 9.59 7.49 -8.49
CA VAL A 343 8.82 6.85 -7.40
C VAL A 343 7.60 7.63 -6.93
N HIS A 344 7.47 8.92 -7.26
CA HIS A 344 6.29 9.71 -6.88
C HIS A 344 5.28 9.78 -8.04
N PRO A 345 4.07 9.23 -7.85
CA PRO A 345 3.00 9.31 -8.85
C PRO A 345 2.59 10.75 -9.19
N ASN A 346 1.88 10.90 -10.30
CA ASN A 346 1.10 12.10 -10.60
C ASN A 346 -0.30 12.01 -9.92
N PRO A 347 -1.17 13.03 -10.02
CA PRO A 347 -2.50 12.97 -9.40
C PRO A 347 -3.34 11.76 -9.81
N THR A 348 -3.24 11.28 -11.04
CA THR A 348 -3.95 10.08 -11.52
C THR A 348 -3.45 8.83 -10.79
N GLY A 349 -2.14 8.62 -10.71
CA GLY A 349 -1.57 7.49 -9.99
C GLY A 349 -1.87 7.53 -8.49
N TYR A 350 -1.84 8.71 -7.87
CA TYR A 350 -2.28 8.85 -6.48
C TYR A 350 -3.77 8.54 -6.30
N ALA A 351 -4.63 8.90 -7.25
CA ALA A 351 -6.03 8.54 -7.17
C ALA A 351 -6.23 7.02 -7.26
N GLN A 352 -5.44 6.31 -8.06
CA GLN A 352 -5.46 4.83 -8.13
C GLN A 352 -5.08 4.19 -6.78
N ILE A 353 -4.09 4.74 -6.07
CA ILE A 353 -3.73 4.30 -4.70
C ILE A 353 -4.91 4.51 -3.75
N GLY A 354 -5.54 5.70 -3.79
CA GLY A 354 -6.70 6.02 -2.97
C GLY A 354 -7.89 5.10 -3.23
N ALA A 355 -8.15 4.78 -4.51
CA ALA A 355 -9.18 3.86 -4.95
C ALA A 355 -8.96 2.42 -4.43
N SER A 356 -7.71 1.94 -4.38
CA SER A 356 -7.39 0.62 -3.83
C SER A 356 -7.70 0.53 -2.34
N PHE A 357 -7.27 1.52 -1.54
CA PHE A 357 -7.60 1.56 -0.11
C PHE A 357 -9.09 1.75 0.14
N TYR A 358 -9.75 2.63 -0.63
CA TYR A 358 -11.20 2.82 -0.53
C TYR A 358 -11.96 1.54 -0.81
N SER A 359 -11.65 0.85 -1.91
CA SER A 359 -12.33 -0.40 -2.29
C SER A 359 -12.10 -1.51 -1.27
N TRP A 360 -10.90 -1.59 -0.69
CA TRP A 360 -10.67 -2.48 0.45
C TRP A 360 -11.51 -2.09 1.66
N MET A 361 -11.55 -0.81 2.04
CA MET A 361 -12.36 -0.33 3.16
C MET A 361 -13.83 -0.66 2.95
N LYS A 362 -14.37 -0.50 1.74
CA LYS A 362 -15.75 -0.87 1.40
C LYS A 362 -16.07 -2.34 1.69
N SER A 363 -15.12 -3.25 1.52
CA SER A 363 -15.29 -4.66 1.89
C SER A 363 -15.43 -4.90 3.40
N LYS A 364 -15.13 -3.89 4.22
CA LYS A 364 -15.13 -3.95 5.69
C LYS A 364 -16.23 -3.09 6.34
N LEU A 365 -17.07 -2.43 5.54
CA LEU A 365 -18.06 -1.42 6.00
C LEU A 365 -19.53 -1.84 5.89
#